data_AF-A0A661XI32-F1
#
_entry.id   AF-A0A661XI32-F1
#
_cell.length_a   1.000
_cell.length_b   1.000
_cell.length_c   1.000
_cell.angle_alpha   90.00
_cell.angle_beta   90.00
_cell.angle_gamma   90.00
#
_symmetry.space_group_name_H-M   'P 1'
#
loop_
_entity.id
_entity.type
_entity.pdbx_description
1 polymer ?
#
loop_
_entity_poly.entity_id
_entity_poly.type
_entity_poly.pdbx_seq_one_letter_code
_entity_poly.pdbx_strand_id
1 'polypeptide(L)'
;MQVVVKVSSNRNTIRAYHGSFSKISKFKPRKEYSEVEVRFDRYIGPHFAADIKLAENVVKVHAIGLGVFYGAENKKAYIHEVILECSKIYDLPDHSNEWIINDEGNFEIDIAEKVFPKRKDLFVMYYSKTRLIPKEELEKVYDILADNIPVSIEGLRVTEKLMNELKTTTFGAIGFNHSFLVNSQEDLQIVDEYRNILLSQGYTCIRYKNTAPMEIKGVSDKTCYVVLDPSIIKITGVREIEIHQA
;
A
#
# COMPACT_ATOMS: atom_id res chain seq x y z
N MET A 1 20.47 -18.09 41.14
CA MET A 1 19.82 -16.83 40.73
C MET A 1 19.14 -17.09 39.39
N GLN A 2 17.83 -17.33 39.37
CA GLN A 2 17.08 -17.62 38.13
C GLN A 2 16.74 -16.30 37.44
N VAL A 3 17.30 -16.10 36.25
CA VAL A 3 16.90 -15.00 35.36
C VAL A 3 15.57 -15.39 34.73
N VAL A 4 14.47 -14.91 35.30
CA VAL A 4 13.16 -14.98 34.65
C VAL A 4 13.14 -13.93 33.55
N VAL A 5 13.45 -14.35 32.32
CA VAL A 5 13.20 -13.53 31.13
C VAL A 5 11.69 -13.45 30.94
N LYS A 6 11.08 -12.38 31.43
CA LYS A 6 9.71 -12.01 31.02
C LYS A 6 9.75 -11.61 29.55
N VAL A 7 9.47 -12.56 28.67
CA VAL A 7 9.12 -12.26 27.28
C VAL A 7 7.73 -11.65 27.32
N SER A 8 7.64 -10.32 27.37
CA SER A 8 6.37 -9.63 27.18
C SER A 8 5.99 -9.73 25.70
N SER A 9 5.34 -10.82 25.32
CA SER A 9 4.70 -10.92 24.01
C SER A 9 3.42 -10.09 24.01
N ASN A 10 3.56 -8.76 23.97
CA ASN A 10 2.45 -7.86 23.62
C ASN A 10 2.17 -8.01 22.12
N ARG A 11 1.75 -9.21 21.69
CA ARG A 11 1.23 -9.41 20.34
C ARG A 11 -0.19 -8.90 20.31
N ASN A 12 -0.46 -7.96 19.41
CA ASN A 12 -1.80 -7.53 19.09
C ASN A 12 -2.45 -8.61 18.25
N THR A 13 -3.49 -9.24 18.81
CA THR A 13 -4.24 -10.29 18.14
C THR A 13 -5.43 -9.66 17.43
N ILE A 14 -5.46 -9.72 16.10
CA ILE A 14 -6.50 -9.09 15.27
C ILE A 14 -7.27 -10.19 14.55
N ARG A 15 -8.60 -10.18 14.66
CA ARG A 15 -9.46 -10.98 13.78
C ARG A 15 -9.72 -10.20 12.50
N ALA A 16 -9.43 -10.82 11.35
CA ALA A 16 -9.57 -10.18 10.06
C ALA A 16 -10.04 -11.18 8.99
N TYR A 17 -10.45 -10.65 7.84
CA TYR A 17 -11.05 -11.40 6.75
C TYR A 17 -10.34 -11.08 5.44
N HIS A 18 -10.03 -12.10 4.65
CA HIS A 18 -9.50 -11.91 3.31
C HIS A 18 -10.36 -12.64 2.30
N GLY A 19 -10.82 -11.88 1.32
CA GLY A 19 -11.61 -12.38 0.23
C GLY A 19 -10.75 -12.65 -1.00
N SER A 20 -10.88 -13.86 -1.57
CA SER A 20 -10.09 -14.28 -2.72
C SER A 20 -10.80 -15.34 -3.55
N PHE A 21 -10.42 -15.43 -4.83
CA PHE A 21 -10.78 -16.55 -5.70
C PHE A 21 -9.84 -17.76 -5.53
N SER A 22 -8.86 -17.67 -4.63
CA SER A 22 -7.88 -18.71 -4.33
C SER A 22 -7.67 -18.88 -2.82
N LYS A 23 -7.16 -20.05 -2.40
CA LYS A 23 -6.86 -20.30 -0.98
C LYS A 23 -5.64 -19.49 -0.54
N ILE A 24 -5.74 -18.81 0.62
CA ILE A 24 -4.65 -18.01 1.22
C ILE A 24 -3.35 -18.80 1.43
N SER A 25 -3.42 -20.11 1.68
CA SER A 25 -2.22 -20.95 1.88
C SER A 25 -1.29 -21.00 0.67
N LYS A 26 -1.71 -20.48 -0.49
CA LYS A 26 -0.89 -20.34 -1.71
C LYS A 26 -0.34 -18.93 -1.92
N PHE A 27 -0.57 -18.01 -0.98
CA PHE A 27 -0.06 -16.65 -1.11
C PHE A 27 1.47 -16.65 -1.12
N LYS A 28 2.04 -16.19 -2.23
CA LYS A 28 3.44 -15.78 -2.31
C LYS A 28 3.47 -14.26 -2.46
N PRO A 29 4.37 -13.54 -1.77
CA PRO A 29 4.70 -12.16 -2.14
C PRO A 29 4.96 -12.14 -3.65
N ARG A 30 4.29 -11.24 -4.39
CA ARG A 30 4.19 -11.23 -5.86
C ARG A 30 5.51 -10.91 -6.57
N LYS A 31 6.55 -11.72 -6.35
CA LYS A 31 7.83 -11.62 -7.08
C LYS A 31 7.79 -12.27 -8.47
N GLU A 32 6.73 -13.01 -8.80
CA GLU A 32 6.70 -13.94 -9.95
C GLU A 32 5.56 -13.72 -10.97
N TYR A 33 4.73 -12.67 -10.86
CA TYR A 33 3.65 -12.43 -11.84
C TYR A 33 4.03 -11.36 -12.86
N SER A 34 4.15 -11.79 -14.11
CA SER A 34 4.31 -10.95 -15.29
C SER A 34 3.07 -10.08 -15.53
N GLU A 35 3.31 -8.76 -15.63
CA GLU A 35 2.68 -7.83 -16.58
C GLU A 35 1.23 -7.33 -16.40
N VAL A 36 0.41 -7.72 -15.41
CA VAL A 36 -1.02 -7.32 -15.46
C VAL A 36 -1.62 -6.66 -14.20
N GLU A 37 -0.87 -6.43 -13.12
CA GLU A 37 -1.45 -5.74 -11.95
C GLU A 37 -0.84 -4.38 -11.64
N VAL A 38 -1.66 -3.37 -11.90
CA VAL A 38 -1.36 -1.93 -11.95
C VAL A 38 -1.44 -1.28 -10.55
N ARG A 39 -1.59 -2.04 -9.47
CA ARG A 39 -1.86 -1.49 -8.12
C ARG A 39 -0.71 -1.74 -7.16
N PHE A 40 -0.10 -0.66 -6.69
CA PHE A 40 1.20 -0.66 -6.02
C PHE A 40 1.16 -1.16 -4.58
N ASP A 41 0.08 -0.83 -3.85
CA ASP A 41 -0.23 -1.32 -2.52
C ASP A 41 -0.21 -2.86 -2.42
N ARG A 42 -0.66 -3.54 -3.48
CA ARG A 42 -0.72 -5.01 -3.53
C ARG A 42 0.64 -5.70 -3.61
N TYR A 43 1.72 -4.98 -3.92
CA TYR A 43 3.08 -5.52 -3.84
C TYR A 43 3.60 -5.57 -2.40
N ILE A 44 3.03 -4.77 -1.50
CA ILE A 44 3.47 -4.66 -0.11
C ILE A 44 3.19 -5.98 0.63
N GLY A 45 1.98 -6.52 0.48
CA GLY A 45 1.58 -7.75 1.15
C GLY A 45 0.11 -8.12 0.93
N PRO A 46 -0.41 -9.16 1.61
CA PRO A 46 -1.82 -9.50 1.55
C PRO A 46 -2.66 -8.52 2.37
N HIS A 47 -3.79 -8.09 1.80
CA HIS A 47 -4.74 -7.17 2.42
C HIS A 47 -5.85 -7.95 3.13
N PHE A 48 -6.24 -7.50 4.32
CA PHE A 48 -7.30 -8.07 5.13
C PHE A 48 -8.24 -6.97 5.62
N ALA A 49 -9.54 -7.24 5.69
CA ALA A 49 -10.53 -6.34 6.24
C ALA A 49 -10.87 -6.71 7.70
N ALA A 50 -11.15 -5.73 8.54
CA ALA A 50 -11.71 -5.94 9.86
C ALA A 50 -13.18 -6.41 9.81
N ASP A 51 -13.94 -5.96 8.82
CA ASP A 51 -15.34 -6.35 8.58
C ASP A 51 -15.44 -7.40 7.47
N ILE A 52 -16.17 -8.48 7.73
CA ILE A 52 -16.41 -9.54 6.75
C ILE A 52 -17.14 -9.02 5.51
N LYS A 53 -18.07 -8.07 5.67
CA LYS A 53 -18.81 -7.48 4.54
C LYS A 53 -17.89 -6.70 3.61
N LEU A 54 -16.85 -6.05 4.15
CA LEU A 54 -15.85 -5.37 3.33
C LEU A 54 -15.07 -6.40 2.50
N ALA A 55 -14.61 -7.50 3.10
CA ALA A 55 -13.96 -8.59 2.36
C ALA A 55 -14.86 -9.20 1.28
N GLU A 56 -16.16 -9.38 1.55
CA GLU A 56 -17.14 -9.82 0.55
C GLU A 56 -17.29 -8.81 -0.60
N ASN A 57 -17.39 -7.51 -0.28
CA ASN A 57 -17.53 -6.45 -1.28
C ASN A 57 -16.30 -6.35 -2.18
N VAL A 58 -15.09 -6.41 -1.63
CA VAL A 58 -13.82 -6.43 -2.39
C VAL A 58 -13.84 -7.53 -3.45
N VAL A 59 -14.21 -8.75 -3.05
CA VAL A 59 -14.27 -9.87 -3.99
C VAL A 59 -15.35 -9.67 -5.04
N LYS A 60 -16.53 -9.19 -4.67
CA LYS A 60 -17.62 -8.91 -5.62
C LYS A 60 -17.21 -7.86 -6.65
N VAL A 61 -16.58 -6.77 -6.22
CA VAL A 61 -16.04 -5.73 -7.10
C VAL A 61 -14.98 -6.30 -8.04
N HIS A 62 -14.06 -7.13 -7.53
CA HIS A 62 -13.08 -7.83 -8.37
C HIS A 62 -13.73 -8.82 -9.35
N ALA A 63 -14.79 -9.53 -8.95
CA ALA A 63 -15.53 -10.44 -9.82
C ALA A 63 -16.20 -9.70 -10.98
N ILE A 64 -16.78 -8.52 -10.71
CA ILE A 64 -17.35 -7.66 -11.75
C ILE A 64 -16.25 -7.24 -12.73
N GLY A 65 -15.12 -6.74 -12.23
CA GLY A 65 -13.97 -6.37 -13.05
C GLY A 65 -13.47 -7.52 -13.93
N LEU A 66 -13.23 -8.70 -13.35
CA LEU A 66 -12.80 -9.90 -14.08
C LEU A 66 -13.89 -10.54 -14.94
N GLY A 67 -15.16 -10.29 -14.64
CA GLY A 67 -16.32 -10.78 -15.37
C GLY A 67 -16.45 -10.15 -16.75
N VAL A 68 -16.17 -8.84 -16.82
CA VAL A 68 -16.11 -8.07 -18.07
C VAL A 68 -15.05 -8.62 -19.03
N PHE A 69 -13.94 -9.18 -18.52
CA PHE A 69 -12.83 -9.64 -19.36
C PHE A 69 -12.88 -11.14 -19.73
N TYR A 70 -13.60 -11.99 -18.99
CA TYR A 70 -13.46 -13.44 -19.11
C TYR A 70 -14.75 -14.24 -19.31
N GLY A 71 -15.91 -13.60 -19.49
CA GLY A 71 -17.14 -14.28 -19.95
C GLY A 71 -17.59 -15.48 -19.10
N ALA A 72 -17.31 -15.47 -17.79
CA ALA A 72 -17.56 -16.60 -16.91
C ALA A 72 -18.72 -16.31 -15.95
N GLU A 73 -19.86 -16.95 -16.20
CA GLU A 73 -20.97 -17.03 -15.26
C GLU A 73 -20.57 -17.90 -14.06
N ASN A 74 -20.94 -17.47 -12.84
CA ASN A 74 -20.73 -18.18 -11.56
C ASN A 74 -19.27 -18.45 -11.17
N LYS A 75 -18.64 -17.50 -10.49
CA LYS A 75 -17.34 -17.71 -9.83
C LYS A 75 -17.54 -18.02 -8.35
N LYS A 76 -16.91 -19.10 -7.87
CA LYS A 76 -16.78 -19.37 -6.43
C LYS A 76 -15.68 -18.49 -5.85
N ALA A 77 -15.96 -17.85 -4.73
CA ALA A 77 -14.97 -17.15 -3.95
C ALA A 77 -14.95 -17.62 -2.51
N TYR A 78 -13.85 -17.31 -1.82
CA TYR A 78 -13.59 -17.74 -0.46
C TYR A 78 -13.33 -16.52 0.39
N ILE A 79 -14.04 -16.46 1.52
CA ILE A 79 -13.71 -15.56 2.62
C ILE A 79 -12.98 -16.38 3.66
N HIS A 80 -11.71 -16.07 3.84
CA HIS A 80 -10.90 -16.67 4.88
C HIS A 80 -10.94 -15.79 6.12
N GLU A 81 -11.26 -16.41 7.24
CA GLU A 81 -11.12 -15.80 8.55
C GLU A 81 -9.74 -16.13 9.10
N VAL A 82 -9.04 -15.10 9.57
CA VAL A 82 -7.69 -15.21 10.10
C VAL A 82 -7.55 -14.49 11.44
N ILE A 83 -6.55 -14.94 12.19
CA ILE A 83 -5.95 -14.20 13.28
C ILE A 83 -4.59 -13.69 12.81
N LEU A 84 -4.38 -12.38 12.92
CA LEU A 84 -3.09 -11.73 12.71
C LEU A 84 -2.44 -11.52 14.07
N GLU A 85 -1.28 -12.11 14.29
CA GLU A 85 -0.49 -11.94 15.52
C GLU A 85 0.56 -10.83 15.34
N CYS A 86 0.12 -9.58 15.21
CA CYS A 86 1.01 -8.46 14.92
C CYS A 86 1.84 -8.07 16.16
N SER A 87 3.17 -8.00 16.04
CA SER A 87 4.03 -7.46 17.12
C SER A 87 3.85 -5.95 17.28
N LYS A 88 3.80 -5.23 16.16
CA LYS A 88 3.59 -3.79 16.09
C LYS A 88 2.85 -3.46 14.80
N ILE A 89 1.90 -2.54 14.91
CA ILE A 89 1.07 -2.08 13.80
C ILE A 89 1.52 -0.68 13.42
N TYR A 90 1.82 -0.47 12.14
CA TYR A 90 2.06 0.84 11.57
C TYR A 90 0.72 1.44 11.14
N ASP A 91 0.35 2.58 11.69
CA ASP A 91 -0.83 3.32 11.26
C ASP A 91 -0.48 4.17 10.05
N LEU A 92 -1.04 3.84 8.88
CA LEU A 92 -0.82 4.61 7.67
C LEU A 92 -1.35 6.04 7.91
N PRO A 93 -0.52 7.08 7.72
CA PRO A 93 -0.98 8.45 7.88
C PRO A 93 -2.11 8.75 6.91
N ASP A 94 -3.10 9.49 7.39
CA ASP A 94 -4.20 9.92 6.55
C ASP A 94 -3.79 11.18 5.79
N HIS A 95 -3.42 11.00 4.52
CA HIS A 95 -3.11 12.13 3.65
C HIS A 95 -4.35 12.61 2.88
N SER A 96 -5.59 12.20 3.22
CA SER A 96 -6.80 12.64 2.54
C SER A 96 -7.04 14.15 2.70
N ASN A 97 -6.32 14.95 1.93
CA ASN A 97 -6.65 16.33 1.62
C ASN A 97 -7.45 16.35 0.30
N GLU A 98 -7.85 17.53 -0.16
CA GLU A 98 -8.69 17.69 -1.37
C GLU A 98 -8.12 17.04 -2.65
N TRP A 99 -6.84 16.63 -2.64
CA TRP A 99 -6.12 16.10 -3.80
C TRP A 99 -5.95 14.57 -3.77
N ILE A 100 -6.20 13.91 -2.64
CA ILE A 100 -5.95 12.47 -2.47
C ILE A 100 -7.29 11.74 -2.32
N ILE A 101 -7.63 11.00 -3.38
CA ILE A 101 -8.99 10.50 -3.59
C ILE A 101 -9.16 9.07 -3.04
N ASN A 102 -8.06 8.34 -2.79
CA ASN A 102 -8.14 6.96 -2.32
C ASN A 102 -6.96 6.50 -1.42
N ASP A 103 -7.17 5.36 -0.79
CA ASP A 103 -6.23 4.62 0.05
C ASP A 103 -4.95 4.23 -0.71
N GLU A 104 -5.05 3.91 -2.00
CA GLU A 104 -3.87 3.69 -2.87
C GLU A 104 -2.94 4.92 -2.88
N GLY A 105 -3.48 6.12 -3.01
CA GLY A 105 -2.70 7.37 -2.96
C GLY A 105 -2.03 7.63 -1.60
N ASN A 106 -2.69 7.25 -0.50
CA ASN A 106 -2.06 7.34 0.83
C ASN A 106 -0.83 6.41 0.95
N PHE A 107 -0.90 5.20 0.39
CA PHE A 107 0.27 4.31 0.34
C PHE A 107 1.40 4.89 -0.51
N GLU A 108 1.08 5.42 -1.70
CA GLU A 108 2.08 6.01 -2.59
C GLU A 108 2.88 7.16 -1.91
N ILE A 109 2.18 8.01 -1.15
CA ILE A 109 2.82 9.12 -0.42
C ILE A 109 3.70 8.60 0.70
N ASP A 110 3.20 7.71 1.56
CA ASP A 110 3.97 7.20 2.70
C ASP A 110 5.20 6.41 2.24
N ILE A 111 5.13 5.71 1.10
CA ILE A 111 6.28 5.05 0.49
C ILE A 111 7.31 6.08 0.03
N ALA A 112 6.89 7.11 -0.71
CA ALA A 112 7.78 8.15 -1.20
C ALA A 112 8.48 8.88 -0.04
N GLU A 113 7.74 9.24 1.01
CA GLU A 113 8.26 9.87 2.23
C GLU A 113 9.32 9.03 2.95
N LYS A 114 9.22 7.69 2.90
CA LYS A 114 10.19 6.81 3.55
C LYS A 114 11.39 6.44 2.69
N VAL A 115 11.19 6.30 1.38
CA VAL A 115 12.22 5.79 0.46
C VAL A 115 13.05 6.91 -0.15
N PHE A 116 12.42 7.99 -0.63
CA PHE A 116 13.12 9.05 -1.37
C PHE A 116 14.17 9.80 -0.56
N PRO A 117 14.05 10.05 0.76
CA PRO A 117 15.12 10.69 1.53
C PRO A 117 16.50 10.02 1.45
N LYS A 118 16.59 8.77 0.98
CA LYS A 118 17.85 8.03 0.79
C LYS A 118 18.11 7.60 -0.65
N ARG A 119 17.18 7.89 -1.57
CA ARG A 119 17.17 7.40 -2.96
C ARG A 119 16.96 8.54 -3.95
N LYS A 120 17.98 9.40 -4.08
CA LYS A 120 18.01 10.51 -5.05
C LYS A 120 17.71 10.03 -6.48
N ASP A 121 18.28 8.89 -6.86
CA ASP A 121 18.07 8.26 -8.16
C ASP A 121 16.59 7.98 -8.43
N LEU A 122 15.87 7.40 -7.48
CA LEU A 122 14.45 7.08 -7.60
C LEU A 122 13.58 8.35 -7.56
N PHE A 123 13.91 9.31 -6.71
CA PHE A 123 13.23 10.60 -6.66
C PHE A 123 13.28 11.31 -8.03
N VAL A 124 14.49 11.50 -8.56
CA VAL A 124 14.71 12.19 -9.84
C VAL A 124 13.97 11.48 -10.96
N MET A 125 14.05 10.16 -10.97
CA MET A 125 13.42 9.34 -12.00
C MET A 125 11.89 9.40 -11.95
N TYR A 126 11.31 9.36 -10.75
CA TYR A 126 9.87 9.47 -10.56
C TYR A 126 9.35 10.82 -11.04
N TYR A 127 9.88 11.92 -10.48
CA TYR A 127 9.37 13.26 -10.81
C TYR A 127 9.71 13.68 -12.25
N SER A 128 10.78 13.14 -12.84
CA SER A 128 11.08 13.41 -14.25
C SER A 128 10.01 12.80 -15.16
N LYS A 129 9.50 11.60 -14.80
CA LYS A 129 8.42 10.94 -15.54
C LYS A 129 7.06 11.56 -15.29
N THR A 130 6.72 11.85 -14.04
CA THR A 130 5.36 12.29 -13.67
C THR A 130 5.13 13.80 -13.80
N ARG A 131 6.20 14.61 -13.78
CA ARG A 131 6.12 16.08 -13.88
C ARG A 131 6.83 16.65 -15.10
N LEU A 132 7.48 15.81 -15.91
CA LEU A 132 8.24 16.23 -17.10
C LEU A 132 9.32 17.28 -16.78
N ILE A 133 9.89 17.21 -15.58
CA ILE A 133 10.97 18.11 -15.13
C ILE A 133 12.31 17.47 -15.52
N PRO A 134 13.28 18.25 -16.05
CA PRO A 134 14.62 17.75 -16.36
C PRO A 134 15.30 17.13 -15.13
N LYS A 135 16.11 16.11 -15.35
CA LYS A 135 16.78 15.37 -14.27
C LYS A 135 17.72 16.28 -13.47
N GLU A 136 18.49 17.11 -14.15
CA GLU A 136 19.47 18.03 -13.55
C GLU A 136 18.79 19.05 -12.62
N GLU A 137 17.55 19.42 -12.94
CA GLU A 137 16.74 20.29 -12.10
C GLU A 137 16.19 19.57 -10.87
N LEU A 138 15.71 18.34 -11.04
CA LEU A 138 15.25 17.50 -9.92
C LEU A 138 16.37 17.09 -8.98
N GLU A 139 17.59 16.92 -9.48
CA GLU A 139 18.75 16.66 -8.63
C GLU A 139 19.02 17.83 -7.68
N LYS A 140 18.91 19.07 -8.17
CA LYS A 140 19.04 20.28 -7.32
C LYS A 140 17.91 20.35 -6.31
N VAL A 141 16.67 20.10 -6.74
CA VAL A 141 15.49 20.06 -5.85
C VAL A 141 15.67 19.02 -4.75
N TYR A 142 16.21 17.85 -5.08
CA TYR A 142 16.51 16.82 -4.11
C TYR A 142 17.51 17.30 -3.05
N ASP A 143 18.64 17.85 -3.48
CA ASP A 143 19.69 18.32 -2.56
C ASP A 143 19.16 19.41 -1.64
N ILE A 144 18.34 20.32 -2.18
CA ILE A 144 17.61 21.34 -1.43
C ILE A 144 16.74 20.73 -0.33
N LEU A 145 15.95 19.71 -0.66
CA LEU A 145 15.02 19.06 0.27
C LEU A 145 15.78 18.25 1.33
N ALA A 146 16.86 17.57 0.94
CA ALA A 146 17.70 16.78 1.84
C ALA A 146 18.44 17.65 2.86
N ASP A 147 18.94 18.82 2.44
CA ASP A 147 19.76 19.70 3.29
C ASP A 147 18.92 20.72 4.10
N ASN A 148 17.58 20.71 3.99
CA ASN A 148 16.67 21.69 4.58
C ASN A 148 17.03 23.15 4.25
N ILE A 149 17.59 23.41 3.07
CA ILE A 149 18.06 24.73 2.67
C ILE A 149 16.85 25.61 2.27
N PRO A 150 16.76 26.87 2.75
CA PRO A 150 15.80 27.85 2.21
C PRO A 150 16.17 28.20 0.77
N VAL A 151 15.22 28.14 -0.18
CA VAL A 151 15.52 28.26 -1.61
C VAL A 151 14.82 29.42 -2.26
N SER A 152 15.60 30.15 -3.06
CA SER A 152 15.10 30.92 -4.20
C SER A 152 14.90 29.96 -5.37
N ILE A 153 13.65 29.79 -5.81
CA ILE A 153 13.26 28.93 -6.95
C ILE A 153 13.55 29.57 -8.31
N GLU A 154 14.27 30.69 -8.32
CA GLU A 154 14.50 31.52 -9.50
C GLU A 154 15.31 30.74 -10.55
N GLY A 155 14.72 30.58 -11.74
CA GLY A 155 15.34 29.84 -12.85
C GLY A 155 15.01 28.34 -12.92
N LEU A 156 14.20 27.81 -11.99
CA LEU A 156 13.65 26.46 -12.07
C LEU A 156 12.27 26.47 -12.74
N ARG A 157 11.95 25.41 -13.49
CA ARG A 157 10.59 25.10 -13.97
C ARG A 157 9.67 24.60 -12.86
N VAL A 158 10.23 24.25 -11.69
CA VAL A 158 9.45 23.92 -10.50
C VAL A 158 8.70 25.15 -9.99
N THR A 159 7.38 25.06 -9.92
CA THR A 159 6.53 26.15 -9.39
C THR A 159 6.69 26.28 -7.87
N GLU A 160 6.46 27.47 -7.32
CA GLU A 160 6.42 27.68 -5.86
C GLU A 160 5.40 26.76 -5.18
N LYS A 161 4.27 26.53 -5.84
CA LYS A 161 3.25 25.56 -5.44
C LYS A 161 3.84 24.16 -5.32
N LEU A 162 4.53 23.66 -6.35
CA LEU A 162 5.15 22.33 -6.33
C LEU A 162 6.28 22.22 -5.29
N MET A 163 7.09 23.26 -5.09
CA MET A 163 8.09 23.26 -4.02
C MET A 163 7.47 23.23 -2.62
N ASN A 164 6.40 23.99 -2.40
CA ASN A 164 5.67 23.96 -1.13
C ASN A 164 4.98 22.60 -0.91
N GLU A 165 4.47 21.98 -1.97
CA GLU A 165 3.95 20.61 -1.93
C GLU A 165 5.05 19.62 -1.53
N LEU A 166 6.20 19.61 -2.22
CA LEU A 166 7.33 18.71 -1.92
C LEU A 166 7.89 18.89 -0.50
N LYS A 167 7.82 20.11 0.05
CA LYS A 167 8.22 20.42 1.43
C LYS A 167 7.19 19.98 2.46
N THR A 168 5.90 20.12 2.17
CA THR A 168 4.82 19.81 3.13
C THR A 168 4.53 18.31 3.21
N THR A 169 4.71 17.57 2.11
CA THR A 169 4.58 16.12 2.08
C THR A 169 5.93 15.41 2.09
N THR A 170 7.02 16.11 2.44
CA THR A 170 8.41 15.59 2.52
C THR A 170 8.71 14.51 1.47
N PHE A 171 8.81 14.91 0.19
CA PHE A 171 8.94 14.00 -0.97
C PHE A 171 7.66 13.27 -1.43
N GLY A 172 6.47 13.70 -1.01
CA GLY A 172 5.21 13.03 -1.33
C GLY A 172 4.76 13.14 -2.80
N ALA A 173 4.42 11.99 -3.37
CA ALA A 173 3.80 11.83 -4.68
C ALA A 173 2.35 12.32 -4.66
N ILE A 174 2.02 13.44 -5.32
CA ILE A 174 0.61 13.79 -5.56
C ILE A 174 0.12 12.93 -6.71
N GLY A 175 -0.60 11.87 -6.35
CA GLY A 175 -1.19 10.87 -7.22
C GLY A 175 -2.04 11.52 -8.31
N PHE A 176 -1.53 11.50 -9.54
CA PHE A 176 -2.37 11.55 -10.72
C PHE A 176 -2.39 10.14 -11.27
N ASN A 177 -3.54 9.49 -11.14
CA ASN A 177 -3.94 8.25 -11.79
C ASN A 177 -2.79 7.44 -12.41
N HIS A 178 -2.37 6.45 -11.61
CA HIS A 178 -1.70 5.22 -11.98
C HIS A 178 -0.19 5.20 -11.76
N SER A 179 0.15 4.59 -10.61
CA SER A 179 1.03 3.41 -10.59
C SER A 179 2.45 3.77 -10.95
N PHE A 180 3.32 3.93 -9.96
CA PHE A 180 4.75 4.03 -10.24
C PHE A 180 5.10 2.92 -11.22
N LEU A 181 5.53 3.33 -12.42
CA LEU A 181 6.20 2.51 -13.41
C LEU A 181 7.35 3.35 -13.92
N VAL A 182 8.36 3.43 -13.05
CA VAL A 182 9.71 3.58 -13.54
C VAL A 182 9.97 2.39 -14.50
N ASN A 183 9.80 1.18 -13.99
CA ASN A 183 9.39 -0.06 -14.63
C ASN A 183 9.16 -1.08 -13.50
N SER A 184 8.55 -2.23 -13.83
CA SER A 184 8.15 -3.24 -12.84
C SER A 184 9.26 -3.69 -11.88
N GLN A 185 10.54 -3.63 -12.29
CA GLN A 185 11.65 -4.03 -11.43
C GLN A 185 11.97 -2.96 -10.39
N GLU A 186 12.02 -1.67 -10.75
CA GLU A 186 12.29 -0.64 -9.74
C GLU A 186 11.10 -0.42 -8.81
N ASP A 187 9.88 -0.63 -9.29
CA ASP A 187 8.68 -0.58 -8.44
C ASP A 187 8.76 -1.63 -7.33
N LEU A 188 9.16 -2.86 -7.68
CA LEU A 188 9.43 -3.91 -6.70
C LEU A 188 10.57 -3.55 -5.74
N GLN A 189 11.63 -2.89 -6.22
CA GLN A 189 12.72 -2.42 -5.36
C GLN A 189 12.26 -1.37 -4.36
N ILE A 190 11.43 -0.39 -4.79
CA ILE A 190 10.85 0.64 -3.93
C ILE A 190 10.00 -0.02 -2.84
N VAL A 191 9.13 -0.96 -3.23
CA VAL A 191 8.25 -1.66 -2.29
C VAL A 191 9.06 -2.51 -1.31
N ASP A 192 10.06 -3.27 -1.79
CA ASP A 192 10.92 -4.07 -0.91
C ASP A 192 11.72 -3.17 0.05
N GLU A 193 12.21 -2.01 -0.39
CA GLU A 193 12.89 -1.03 0.48
C GLU A 193 11.94 -0.47 1.55
N TYR A 194 10.74 -0.04 1.15
CA TYR A 194 9.71 0.42 2.08
C TYR A 194 9.34 -0.65 3.12
N ARG A 195 9.12 -1.90 2.69
CA ARG A 195 8.85 -3.03 3.58
C ARG A 195 9.99 -3.26 4.54
N ASN A 196 11.23 -3.23 4.06
CA ASN A 196 12.42 -3.41 4.90
C ASN A 196 12.57 -2.29 5.94
N ILE A 197 12.27 -1.04 5.58
CA ILE A 197 12.23 0.08 6.53
C ILE A 197 11.23 -0.22 7.65
N LEU A 198 9.99 -0.58 7.32
CA LEU A 198 8.97 -0.87 8.32
C LEU A 198 9.29 -2.09 9.19
N LEU A 199 9.74 -3.18 8.56
CA LEU A 199 10.16 -4.40 9.27
C LEU A 199 11.33 -4.12 10.22
N SER A 200 12.33 -3.32 9.80
CA SER A 200 13.47 -2.92 10.64
C SER A 200 13.05 -2.08 11.85
N GLN A 201 11.93 -1.36 11.76
CA GLN A 201 11.31 -0.59 12.85
C GLN A 201 10.37 -1.45 13.73
N GLY A 202 10.31 -2.76 13.47
CA GLY A 202 9.56 -3.76 14.23
C GLY A 202 8.10 -3.91 13.84
N TYR A 203 7.64 -3.25 12.78
CA TYR A 203 6.27 -3.36 12.29
C TYR A 203 6.06 -4.67 11.52
N THR A 204 4.95 -5.35 11.76
CA THR A 204 4.56 -6.57 11.04
C THR A 204 3.31 -6.38 10.19
N CYS A 205 2.57 -5.30 10.45
CA CYS A 205 1.28 -4.98 9.84
C CYS A 205 1.21 -3.48 9.59
N ILE A 206 0.57 -3.07 8.50
CA ILE A 206 0.10 -1.71 8.26
C ILE A 206 -1.41 -1.70 8.49
N ARG A 207 -1.95 -0.76 9.24
CA ARG A 207 -3.39 -0.50 9.38
C ARG A 207 -3.75 0.74 8.57
N TYR A 208 -4.82 0.65 7.78
CA TYR A 208 -5.32 1.74 6.96
C TYR A 208 -6.85 1.72 6.87
N LYS A 209 -7.46 2.77 6.34
CA LYS A 209 -8.90 2.80 6.04
C LYS A 209 -9.11 2.60 4.56
N ASN A 210 -9.93 1.62 4.19
CA ASN A 210 -10.39 1.49 2.81
C ASN A 210 -11.32 2.67 2.48
N THR A 211 -11.11 3.29 1.31
CA THR A 211 -11.87 4.45 0.84
C THR A 211 -12.63 4.18 -0.45
N ALA A 212 -12.48 3.01 -1.07
CA ALA A 212 -13.13 2.66 -2.33
C ALA A 212 -14.67 2.65 -2.15
N PRO A 213 -15.43 3.58 -2.78
CA PRO A 213 -16.85 3.76 -2.48
C PRO A 213 -17.71 2.51 -2.66
N MET A 214 -17.35 1.68 -3.66
CA MET A 214 -18.05 0.43 -3.96
C MET A 214 -17.74 -0.68 -2.94
N GLU A 215 -16.58 -0.63 -2.29
CA GLU A 215 -16.17 -1.63 -1.30
C GLU A 215 -16.73 -1.31 0.09
N ILE A 216 -16.77 -0.03 0.46
CA ILE A 216 -17.18 0.42 1.80
C ILE A 216 -18.69 0.60 1.99
N LYS A 217 -19.49 0.40 0.94
CA LYS A 217 -20.95 0.59 1.01
C LYS A 217 -21.58 -0.43 1.97
N GLY A 218 -22.25 0.07 3.01
CA GLY A 218 -22.95 -0.76 4.00
C GLY A 218 -22.04 -1.53 4.97
N VAL A 219 -20.76 -1.17 5.02
CA VAL A 219 -19.74 -1.72 5.92
C VAL A 219 -19.74 -0.97 7.25
N SER A 220 -19.57 -1.68 8.36
CA SER A 220 -19.54 -1.09 9.72
C SER A 220 -18.14 -0.67 10.17
N ASP A 221 -17.11 -1.38 9.71
CA ASP A 221 -15.71 -1.05 9.94
C ASP A 221 -14.91 -1.05 8.63
N LYS A 222 -14.38 0.12 8.27
CA LYS A 222 -13.58 0.32 7.05
C LYS A 222 -12.10 0.01 7.24
N THR A 223 -11.71 -0.44 8.42
CA THR A 223 -10.32 -0.75 8.76
C THR A 223 -9.85 -1.95 7.95
N CYS A 224 -8.70 -1.79 7.33
CA CYS A 224 -7.97 -2.83 6.64
C CYS A 224 -6.54 -2.94 7.17
N TYR A 225 -5.91 -4.07 6.87
CA TYR A 225 -4.56 -4.41 7.26
C TYR A 225 -3.78 -4.93 6.07
N VAL A 226 -2.53 -4.51 5.92
CA VAL A 226 -1.56 -5.12 5.02
C VAL A 226 -0.53 -5.86 5.87
N VAL A 227 -0.34 -7.15 5.60
CA VAL A 227 0.62 -7.96 6.35
C VAL A 227 2.01 -7.90 5.69
N LEU A 228 3.02 -7.46 6.44
CA LEU A 228 4.41 -7.36 5.94
C LEU A 228 5.15 -8.69 6.04
N ASP A 229 4.88 -9.45 7.10
CA ASP A 229 5.41 -10.78 7.37
C ASP A 229 4.28 -11.82 7.38
N PRO A 230 4.15 -12.65 6.33
CA PRO A 230 3.10 -13.66 6.24
C PRO A 230 3.12 -14.72 7.37
N SER A 231 4.23 -14.86 8.10
CA SER A 231 4.35 -15.86 9.18
C SER A 231 3.39 -15.60 10.35
N ILE A 232 2.87 -14.37 10.47
CA ILE A 232 1.93 -13.96 11.52
C ILE A 232 0.47 -14.35 11.24
N ILE A 233 0.18 -14.86 10.03
CA ILE A 233 -1.18 -15.17 9.59
C ILE A 233 -1.55 -16.57 10.07
N LYS A 234 -2.56 -16.65 10.93
CA LYS A 234 -3.16 -17.91 11.37
C LYS A 234 -4.58 -18.05 10.82
N ILE A 235 -4.79 -18.96 9.89
CA ILE A 235 -6.12 -19.23 9.34
C ILE A 235 -6.97 -19.95 10.39
N THR A 236 -8.16 -19.43 10.69
CA THR A 236 -9.10 -20.01 11.66
C THR A 236 -10.39 -20.52 11.03
N GLY A 237 -10.74 -20.05 9.83
CA GLY A 237 -11.95 -20.45 9.13
C GLY A 237 -11.92 -20.14 7.64
N VAL A 238 -12.76 -20.85 6.88
CA VAL A 238 -12.98 -20.57 5.45
C VAL A 238 -14.47 -20.69 5.18
N ARG A 239 -15.05 -19.68 4.55
CA ARG A 239 -16.43 -19.65 4.05
C ARG A 239 -16.40 -19.53 2.54
N GLU A 240 -17.12 -20.42 1.86
CA GLU A 240 -17.38 -20.30 0.43
C GLU A 240 -18.58 -19.38 0.20
N ILE A 241 -18.48 -18.50 -0.80
CA ILE A 241 -19.58 -17.68 -1.27
C ILE A 241 -19.70 -17.85 -2.79
N GLU A 242 -20.93 -18.00 -3.26
CA GLU A 242 -21.24 -17.95 -4.69
C GLU A 242 -21.43 -16.50 -5.11
N ILE A 243 -20.77 -16.13 -6.21
CA ILE A 243 -20.92 -14.80 -6.81
C ILE A 243 -21.79 -14.95 -8.05
N HIS A 244 -23.05 -14.58 -7.91
CA HIS A 244 -23.96 -14.39 -9.02
C HIS A 244 -23.70 -13.00 -9.61
N GLN A 245 -23.45 -12.93 -10.92
CA GLN A 245 -23.51 -11.65 -11.62
C GLN A 245 -24.98 -11.23 -11.70
N ALA A 246 -25.25 -9.96 -11.41
CA ALA A 246 -26.56 -9.34 -11.55
C ALA A 246 -26.76 -8.81 -12.97
#